data_AF-G2XWN9-F1
#
_entry.id   AF-G2XWN9-F1
#
_cell.length_a   1.000
_cell.length_b   1.000
_cell.length_c   1.000
_cell.angle_alpha   90.00
_cell.angle_beta   90.00
_cell.angle_gamma   90.00
#
_symmetry.space_group_name_H-M   'P 1'
#
loop_
_entity.id
_entity.type
_entity.pdbx_description
1 polymer ?
#
loop_
_entity_poly.entity_id
_entity_poly.type
_entity_poly.pdbx_seq_one_letter_code
_entity_poly.pdbx_strand_id
1 'polypeptide(L)'
;MGWVEKTNMTVAKSAVGRRFRLEFSGHRYERKGSRFLTEVRAGLATFFAMAYIISVNSSIVSATGGTCVCDYPPGSPDPFCLDSSTDPNYQICVQEINQDLVTGTAAISALTSFCMGVFANMPIALAPGMGLNAYFAYQVVGIHGQGPVPYRLALTAVFIEGLLFVALSILGLRQWLARAIPRSLKIASGAGIGLYLALIGLTYSAGIGAITGSNSDVPLQVTGCIPELIAPDGTCISGKMRSPTMWLGIFGGGIFTAFLMMYRVKGAVIAGILLVSIVSWPRNTSVTYFPPTVSGDAAFEFFKKIVTFHPISRVLAVQDWNITGAGAGQFASALITFLYVDILDCTGTLISKVAP
;
A
#
# COMPACT_ATOMS: atom_id res chain seq x y z
N MET A 1 6.41 41.00 11.51
CA MET A 1 5.71 39.81 10.94
C MET A 1 6.66 39.07 10.01
N GLY A 2 7.03 37.84 10.36
CA GLY A 2 7.85 36.99 9.50
C GLY A 2 7.12 36.65 8.19
N TRP A 3 7.88 36.24 7.16
CA TRP A 3 7.35 35.88 5.84
C TRP A 3 6.22 34.83 5.93
N VAL A 4 6.38 33.84 6.81
CA VAL A 4 5.39 32.79 7.14
C VAL A 4 4.03 33.37 7.56
N GLU A 5 4.01 34.45 8.34
CA GLU A 5 2.77 35.03 8.84
C GLU A 5 2.09 35.90 7.79
N LYS A 6 2.89 36.61 6.98
CA LYS A 6 2.37 37.36 5.82
C LYS A 6 1.72 36.43 4.81
N THR A 7 2.37 35.32 4.43
CA THR A 7 1.79 34.35 3.48
C THR A 7 0.52 33.72 4.02
N ASN A 8 0.50 33.30 5.29
CA ASN A 8 -0.70 32.76 5.94
C ASN A 8 -1.87 33.75 5.92
N MET A 9 -1.63 35.02 6.25
CA MET A 9 -2.68 36.06 6.26
C MET A 9 -3.18 36.40 4.84
N THR A 10 -2.27 36.47 3.86
CA THR A 10 -2.65 36.71 2.45
C THR A 10 -3.51 35.58 1.91
N VAL A 11 -3.14 34.33 2.16
CA VAL A 11 -3.92 33.17 1.71
C VAL A 11 -5.24 33.05 2.46
N ALA A 12 -5.26 33.32 3.78
CA ALA A 12 -6.49 33.31 4.58
C ALA A 12 -7.55 34.28 4.04
N LYS A 13 -7.14 35.48 3.62
CA LYS A 13 -8.04 36.51 3.05
C LYS A 13 -8.49 36.21 1.62
N SER A 14 -7.86 35.26 0.93
CA SER A 14 -8.20 34.90 -0.45
C SER A 14 -9.46 34.03 -0.55
N ALA A 15 -9.97 33.83 -1.78
CA ALA A 15 -11.07 32.91 -2.06
C ALA A 15 -10.77 31.46 -1.60
N VAL A 16 -9.50 31.05 -1.67
CA VAL A 16 -9.02 29.75 -1.19
C VAL A 16 -9.19 29.63 0.32
N GLY A 17 -8.77 30.66 1.06
CA GLY A 17 -8.91 30.67 2.53
C GLY A 17 -10.37 30.62 2.98
N ARG A 18 -11.26 31.31 2.28
CA ARG A 18 -12.70 31.28 2.56
C ARG A 18 -13.35 29.93 2.22
N ARG A 19 -12.95 29.29 1.10
CA ARG A 19 -13.44 27.96 0.70
C ARG A 19 -13.02 26.87 1.68
N PHE A 20 -11.75 26.86 2.09
CA PHE A 20 -11.18 25.86 3.02
C PHE A 20 -11.37 26.20 4.50
N ARG A 21 -12.07 27.30 4.81
CA ARG A 21 -12.40 27.73 6.18
C ARG A 21 -11.15 27.93 7.06
N LEU A 22 -10.08 28.48 6.48
CA LEU A 22 -8.83 28.76 7.19
C LEU A 22 -9.04 29.78 8.32
N GLU A 23 -8.16 29.73 9.32
CA GLU A 23 -8.10 30.73 10.38
C GLU A 23 -7.90 32.13 9.78
N PHE A 24 -8.66 33.14 10.24
CA PHE A 24 -8.66 34.52 9.72
C PHE A 24 -9.28 34.72 8.33
N SER A 25 -10.01 33.73 7.80
CA SER A 25 -10.72 33.84 6.51
C SER A 25 -12.03 34.65 6.56
N GLY A 26 -12.51 34.97 7.77
CA GLY A 26 -13.79 35.66 7.98
C GLY A 26 -15.02 34.79 7.69
N HIS A 27 -14.84 33.47 7.59
CA HIS A 27 -15.93 32.51 7.38
C HIS A 27 -16.60 32.13 8.70
N ARG A 28 -17.94 32.03 8.73
CA ARG A 28 -18.74 31.74 9.96
C ARG A 28 -18.31 30.45 10.70
N TYR A 29 -17.78 29.47 9.97
CA TYR A 29 -17.28 28.20 10.48
C TYR A 29 -15.77 28.06 10.30
N GLU A 30 -14.99 29.06 10.71
CA GLU A 30 -13.52 28.98 10.65
C GLU A 30 -12.95 27.86 11.52
N ARG A 31 -11.90 27.18 11.03
CA ARG A 31 -11.16 26.16 11.78
C ARG A 31 -9.98 26.83 12.50
N LYS A 32 -10.09 26.97 13.83
CA LYS A 32 -9.00 27.53 14.67
C LYS A 32 -7.72 26.68 14.52
N GLY A 33 -6.57 27.33 14.36
CA GLY A 33 -5.27 26.67 14.15
C GLY A 33 -4.99 26.16 12.72
N SER A 34 -5.96 26.22 11.80
CA SER A 34 -5.78 25.82 10.40
C SER A 34 -5.23 26.98 9.58
N ARG A 35 -3.90 27.09 9.52
CA ARG A 35 -3.17 28.07 8.69
C ARG A 35 -2.60 27.40 7.45
N PHE A 36 -2.48 28.12 6.34
CA PHE A 36 -2.02 27.58 5.06
C PHE A 36 -0.71 26.77 5.18
N LEU A 37 0.34 27.33 5.76
CA LEU A 37 1.62 26.62 5.90
C LEU A 37 1.57 25.47 6.92
N THR A 38 0.68 25.54 7.90
CA THR A 38 0.44 24.44 8.84
C THR A 38 -0.21 23.26 8.12
N GLU A 39 -1.21 23.53 7.29
CA GLU A 39 -1.90 22.52 6.47
C GLU A 39 -0.97 21.91 5.41
N VAL A 40 -0.14 22.72 4.74
CA VAL A 40 0.88 22.21 3.80
C VAL A 40 1.84 21.26 4.52
N ARG A 41 2.29 21.61 5.73
CA ARG A 41 3.20 20.76 6.50
C ARG A 41 2.50 19.49 7.02
N ALA A 42 1.23 19.57 7.39
CA ALA A 42 0.42 18.42 7.76
C ALA A 42 0.21 17.48 6.55
N GLY A 43 -0.10 18.03 5.38
CA GLY A 43 -0.24 17.29 4.12
C GLY A 43 1.07 16.59 3.69
N LEU A 44 2.20 17.27 3.85
CA LEU A 44 3.52 16.68 3.59
C LEU A 44 3.82 15.55 4.58
N ALA A 45 3.48 15.70 5.85
CA ALA A 45 3.61 14.62 6.83
C ALA A 45 2.71 13.42 6.50
N THR A 46 1.46 13.64 6.08
CA THR A 46 0.57 12.54 5.66
C THR A 46 1.06 11.88 4.39
N PHE A 47 1.62 12.63 3.44
CA PHE A 47 2.22 12.07 2.23
C PHE A 47 3.35 11.10 2.58
N PHE A 48 4.34 11.52 3.39
CA PHE A 48 5.44 10.63 3.78
C PHE A 48 4.98 9.44 4.63
N ALA A 49 3.96 9.62 5.47
CA ALA A 49 3.38 8.53 6.25
C ALA A 49 2.61 7.51 5.41
N MET A 50 2.10 7.90 4.24
CA MET A 50 1.33 7.02 3.33
C MET A 50 2.12 6.57 2.11
N ALA A 51 3.31 7.13 1.86
CA ALA A 51 4.13 6.81 0.69
C ALA A 51 4.50 5.32 0.59
N TYR A 52 4.59 4.62 1.74
CA TYR A 52 4.82 3.17 1.75
C TYR A 52 3.72 2.39 0.99
N ILE A 53 2.49 2.89 0.94
CA ILE A 53 1.38 2.22 0.24
C ILE A 53 1.71 2.03 -1.24
N ILE A 54 2.47 2.97 -1.84
CA ILE A 54 2.85 2.91 -3.25
C ILE A 54 3.72 1.67 -3.53
N SER A 55 4.70 1.37 -2.67
CA SER A 55 5.60 0.22 -2.84
C SER A 55 4.99 -1.07 -2.32
N VAL A 56 4.27 -1.03 -1.20
CA VAL A 56 3.71 -2.25 -0.61
C VAL A 56 2.52 -2.76 -1.43
N ASN A 57 1.66 -1.87 -1.93
CA ASN A 57 0.54 -2.29 -2.78
C ASN A 57 1.02 -2.99 -4.04
N SER A 58 1.96 -2.36 -4.76
CA SER A 58 2.52 -2.92 -5.99
C SER A 58 3.18 -4.27 -5.73
N SER A 59 3.94 -4.43 -4.65
CA SER A 59 4.60 -5.70 -4.30
C SER A 59 3.62 -6.81 -3.97
N ILE A 60 2.53 -6.52 -3.24
CA ILE A 60 1.50 -7.51 -2.90
C ILE A 60 0.72 -7.92 -4.16
N VAL A 61 0.27 -6.96 -4.95
CA VAL A 61 -0.57 -7.26 -6.12
C VAL A 61 0.26 -7.89 -7.26
N SER A 62 1.52 -7.50 -7.44
CA SER A 62 2.41 -8.14 -8.43
C SER A 62 2.72 -9.60 -8.09
N ALA A 63 2.64 -10.00 -6.81
CA ALA A 63 2.83 -11.40 -6.39
C ALA A 63 1.78 -12.35 -7.00
N THR A 64 0.64 -11.83 -7.48
CA THR A 64 -0.36 -12.62 -8.21
C THR A 64 0.08 -13.06 -9.60
N GLY A 65 1.16 -12.48 -10.14
CA GLY A 65 1.52 -12.63 -11.55
C GLY A 65 0.72 -11.71 -12.50
N GLY A 66 -0.33 -11.07 -12.01
CA GLY A 66 -1.15 -10.12 -12.77
C GLY A 66 -1.68 -10.71 -14.08
N THR A 67 -1.26 -10.12 -15.20
CA THR A 67 -1.66 -10.51 -16.56
C THR A 67 -0.60 -11.33 -17.29
N CYS A 68 0.52 -11.62 -16.63
CA CYS A 68 1.60 -12.44 -17.16
C CYS A 68 1.15 -13.91 -17.24
N VAL A 69 1.53 -14.58 -18.33
CA VAL A 69 1.24 -15.99 -18.57
C VAL A 69 2.55 -16.76 -18.46
N CYS A 70 2.51 -17.90 -17.78
CA CYS A 70 3.59 -18.87 -17.76
C CYS A 70 3.49 -19.72 -19.02
N ASP A 71 4.49 -19.64 -19.90
CA ASP A 71 4.51 -20.33 -21.20
C ASP A 71 4.99 -21.80 -21.09
N TYR A 72 4.71 -22.47 -19.97
CA TYR A 72 5.06 -23.87 -19.75
C TYR A 72 3.90 -24.82 -20.13
N PRO A 73 4.18 -25.94 -20.82
CA PRO A 73 3.17 -26.93 -21.13
C PRO A 73 2.57 -27.55 -19.83
N PRO A 74 1.26 -27.87 -19.84
CA PRO A 74 0.60 -28.52 -18.72
C PRO A 74 1.24 -29.90 -18.46
N GLY A 75 1.84 -30.09 -17.28
CA GLY A 75 2.58 -31.29 -16.89
C GLY A 75 4.09 -31.09 -16.64
N SER A 76 4.60 -29.88 -16.82
CA SER A 76 5.92 -29.47 -16.31
C SER A 76 5.96 -29.44 -14.77
N PRO A 77 7.16 -29.54 -14.15
CA PRO A 77 7.29 -29.50 -12.69
C PRO A 77 6.76 -28.21 -12.05
N ASP A 78 6.71 -27.09 -12.79
CA ASP A 78 6.31 -25.77 -12.31
C ASP A 78 5.26 -25.07 -13.21
N PRO A 79 3.97 -25.49 -13.19
CA PRO A 79 2.93 -24.91 -14.05
C PRO A 79 2.57 -23.45 -13.73
N PHE A 80 3.08 -22.91 -12.62
CA PHE A 80 2.82 -21.54 -12.15
C PHE A 80 4.10 -20.69 -12.03
N CYS A 81 5.22 -21.10 -12.62
CA CYS A 81 6.51 -20.41 -12.54
C CYS A 81 6.90 -20.00 -11.10
N LEU A 82 6.75 -20.93 -10.14
CA LEU A 82 7.03 -20.67 -8.72
C LEU A 82 8.52 -20.48 -8.44
N ASP A 83 9.37 -21.18 -9.20
CA ASP A 83 10.80 -20.98 -9.14
C ASP A 83 11.23 -19.82 -10.05
N SER A 84 11.94 -18.86 -9.46
CA SER A 84 12.49 -17.68 -10.14
C SER A 84 13.57 -18.04 -11.16
N SER A 85 14.10 -19.27 -11.14
CA SER A 85 15.09 -19.75 -12.11
C SER A 85 14.50 -20.25 -13.43
N THR A 86 13.17 -20.48 -13.47
CA THR A 86 12.53 -21.29 -14.49
C THR A 86 12.07 -20.49 -15.72
N ASP A 87 11.76 -19.18 -15.58
CA ASP A 87 11.40 -18.29 -16.71
C ASP A 87 11.85 -16.82 -16.53
N PRO A 88 12.87 -16.35 -17.28
CA PRO A 88 13.29 -14.96 -17.21
C PRO A 88 12.25 -13.98 -17.78
N ASN A 89 11.50 -14.38 -18.81
CA ASN A 89 10.48 -13.54 -19.45
C ASN A 89 9.30 -13.25 -18.52
N TYR A 90 8.89 -14.24 -17.73
CA TYR A 90 7.81 -14.09 -16.75
C TYR A 90 8.21 -13.09 -15.66
N GLN A 91 9.44 -13.18 -15.13
CA GLN A 91 9.93 -12.25 -14.10
C GLN A 91 10.04 -10.81 -14.61
N ILE A 92 10.48 -10.61 -15.86
CA ILE A 92 10.50 -9.29 -16.50
C ILE A 92 9.07 -8.73 -16.60
N CYS A 93 8.09 -9.57 -16.99
CA CYS A 93 6.69 -9.17 -17.06
C CYS A 93 6.12 -8.79 -15.68
N VAL A 94 6.40 -9.58 -14.63
CA VAL A 94 5.96 -9.27 -13.26
C VAL A 94 6.58 -7.96 -12.76
N GLN A 95 7.84 -7.69 -13.12
CA GLN A 95 8.51 -6.44 -12.81
C GLN A 95 7.86 -5.25 -13.54
N GLU A 96 7.49 -5.40 -14.81
CA GLU A 96 6.73 -4.38 -15.57
C GLU A 96 5.39 -4.09 -14.89
N ILE A 97 4.65 -5.13 -14.49
CA ILE A 97 3.39 -4.99 -13.74
C ILE A 97 3.60 -4.28 -12.40
N ASN A 98 4.68 -4.57 -11.68
CA ASN A 98 4.99 -3.89 -10.43
C ASN A 98 5.16 -2.37 -10.65
N GLN A 99 5.87 -1.98 -11.72
CA GLN A 99 6.06 -0.57 -12.11
C GLN A 99 4.74 0.09 -12.52
N ASP A 100 3.90 -0.59 -13.29
CA ASP A 100 2.54 -0.15 -13.65
C ASP A 100 1.66 0.08 -12.42
N LEU A 101 1.75 -0.80 -11.42
CA LEU A 101 0.98 -0.70 -10.17
C LEU A 101 1.46 0.46 -9.30
N VAL A 102 2.77 0.75 -9.28
CA VAL A 102 3.34 1.92 -8.60
C VAL A 102 2.77 3.20 -9.19
N THR A 103 2.82 3.35 -10.52
CA THR A 103 2.32 4.56 -11.19
C THR A 103 0.80 4.69 -11.07
N GLY A 104 0.05 3.58 -11.24
CA GLY A 104 -1.40 3.55 -11.08
C GLY A 104 -1.86 3.90 -9.67
N THR A 105 -1.20 3.33 -8.65
CA THR A 105 -1.51 3.60 -7.24
C THR A 105 -1.28 5.06 -6.88
N ALA A 106 -0.16 5.63 -7.33
CA ALA A 106 0.17 7.03 -7.09
C ALA A 106 -0.81 7.98 -7.79
N ALA A 107 -1.14 7.71 -9.06
CA ALA A 107 -2.06 8.52 -9.84
C ALA A 107 -3.49 8.52 -9.26
N ILE A 108 -4.03 7.35 -8.92
CA ILE A 108 -5.38 7.21 -8.36
C ILE A 108 -5.45 7.84 -6.96
N SER A 109 -4.45 7.59 -6.10
CA SER A 109 -4.44 8.17 -4.74
C SER A 109 -4.34 9.70 -4.76
N ALA A 110 -3.57 10.27 -5.69
CA ALA A 110 -3.49 11.71 -5.91
C ALA A 110 -4.83 12.26 -6.39
N LEU A 111 -5.47 11.60 -7.36
CA LEU A 111 -6.76 12.00 -7.90
C LEU A 111 -7.88 11.93 -6.86
N THR A 112 -7.98 10.84 -6.09
CA THR A 112 -9.03 10.69 -5.06
C THR A 112 -8.84 11.68 -3.92
N SER A 113 -7.60 11.87 -3.44
CA SER A 113 -7.28 12.85 -2.40
C SER A 113 -7.56 14.29 -2.87
N PHE A 114 -7.26 14.60 -4.12
CA PHE A 114 -7.58 15.90 -4.72
C PHE A 114 -9.10 16.11 -4.81
N CYS A 115 -9.85 15.13 -5.31
CA CYS A 115 -11.30 15.18 -5.37
C CYS A 115 -11.93 15.34 -3.97
N MET A 116 -11.40 14.65 -2.96
CA MET A 116 -11.85 14.78 -1.58
C MET A 116 -11.62 16.19 -1.02
N GLY A 117 -10.45 16.78 -1.32
CA GLY A 117 -10.14 18.16 -0.94
C GLY A 117 -11.05 19.19 -1.62
N VAL A 118 -11.24 19.10 -2.93
CA VAL A 118 -11.96 20.11 -3.73
C VAL A 118 -13.48 20.01 -3.56
N PHE A 119 -14.04 18.80 -3.64
CA PHE A 119 -15.48 18.60 -3.61
C PHE A 119 -16.01 18.49 -2.18
N ALA A 120 -15.41 17.63 -1.35
CA ALA A 120 -15.91 17.35 0.00
C ALA A 120 -15.40 18.34 1.06
N ASN A 121 -14.34 19.12 0.78
CA ASN A 121 -13.76 20.10 1.70
C ASN A 121 -13.41 19.50 3.09
N MET A 122 -12.94 18.25 3.07
CA MET A 122 -12.49 17.50 4.24
C MET A 122 -11.01 17.16 4.11
N PRO A 123 -10.20 17.36 5.17
CA PRO A 123 -8.76 17.11 5.14
C PRO A 123 -8.47 15.60 5.33
N ILE A 124 -8.92 14.78 4.38
CA ILE A 124 -8.75 13.33 4.40
C ILE A 124 -7.97 12.91 3.16
N ALA A 125 -6.78 12.32 3.36
CA ALA A 125 -6.03 11.66 2.32
C ALA A 125 -6.60 10.26 2.09
N LEU A 126 -6.78 9.91 0.82
CA LEU A 126 -7.33 8.64 0.37
C LEU A 126 -6.24 7.85 -0.37
N ALA A 127 -6.12 6.57 -0.03
CA ALA A 127 -5.20 5.61 -0.63
C ALA A 127 -5.85 4.22 -0.61
N PRO A 128 -5.37 3.27 -1.43
CA PRO A 128 -5.98 1.95 -1.49
C PRO A 128 -5.87 1.17 -0.17
N GLY A 129 -6.91 0.39 0.13
CA GLY A 129 -7.01 -0.45 1.32
C GLY A 129 -6.05 -1.65 1.24
N MET A 130 -5.00 -1.62 2.06
CA MET A 130 -3.95 -2.63 2.04
C MET A 130 -4.43 -4.04 2.43
N GLY A 131 -5.42 -4.15 3.32
CA GLY A 131 -5.99 -5.44 3.72
C GLY A 131 -6.76 -6.12 2.59
N LEU A 132 -7.55 -5.36 1.84
CA LEU A 132 -8.27 -5.83 0.66
C LEU A 132 -7.32 -6.30 -0.43
N ASN A 133 -6.22 -5.56 -0.66
CA ASN A 133 -5.22 -5.92 -1.67
C ASN A 133 -4.51 -7.24 -1.33
N ALA A 134 -4.25 -7.49 -0.05
CA ALA A 134 -3.68 -8.76 0.38
C ALA A 134 -4.67 -9.92 0.28
N TYR A 135 -5.94 -9.71 0.67
CA TYR A 135 -6.98 -10.71 0.47
C TYR A 135 -7.16 -11.04 -1.02
N PHE A 136 -7.18 -10.01 -1.88
CA PHE A 136 -7.21 -10.17 -3.33
C PHE A 136 -6.01 -11.01 -3.82
N ALA A 137 -4.79 -10.65 -3.40
CA ALA A 137 -3.58 -11.26 -3.93
C ALA A 137 -3.36 -12.69 -3.43
N TYR A 138 -3.56 -12.95 -2.14
CA TYR A 138 -3.21 -14.24 -1.54
C TYR A 138 -4.38 -15.21 -1.47
N GLN A 139 -5.62 -14.73 -1.30
CA GLN A 139 -6.76 -15.61 -1.07
C GLN A 139 -7.63 -15.83 -2.32
N VAL A 140 -7.78 -14.81 -3.17
CA VAL A 140 -8.65 -14.88 -4.36
C VAL A 140 -7.88 -15.31 -5.59
N VAL A 141 -6.81 -14.59 -5.93
CA VAL A 141 -5.99 -14.86 -7.12
C VAL A 141 -4.85 -15.82 -6.82
N GLY A 142 -4.33 -15.81 -5.60
CA GLY A 142 -3.19 -16.63 -5.19
C GLY A 142 -1.86 -16.16 -5.80
N ILE A 143 -0.77 -16.66 -5.23
CA ILE A 143 0.58 -16.38 -5.73
C ILE A 143 0.72 -16.98 -7.14
N HIS A 144 1.18 -16.19 -8.09
CA HIS A 144 1.29 -16.56 -9.51
C HIS A 144 0.01 -17.14 -10.15
N GLY A 145 -1.18 -16.80 -9.62
CA GLY A 145 -2.46 -17.22 -10.19
C GLY A 145 -2.92 -18.63 -9.79
N GLN A 146 -2.38 -19.21 -8.71
CA GLN A 146 -2.80 -20.50 -8.16
C GLN A 146 -4.19 -20.52 -7.52
N GLY A 147 -4.76 -19.34 -7.29
CA GLY A 147 -6.02 -19.19 -6.58
C GLY A 147 -7.23 -19.70 -7.37
N PRO A 148 -8.39 -19.77 -6.70
CA PRO A 148 -9.62 -20.24 -7.31
C PRO A 148 -10.14 -19.35 -8.45
N VAL A 149 -9.76 -18.06 -8.48
CA VAL A 149 -10.28 -17.07 -9.43
C VAL A 149 -9.13 -16.44 -10.22
N PRO A 150 -9.21 -16.41 -11.57
CA PRO A 150 -8.17 -15.76 -12.36
C PRO A 150 -8.14 -14.24 -12.12
N TYR A 151 -6.94 -13.66 -12.17
CA TYR A 151 -6.69 -12.24 -11.89
C TYR A 151 -7.67 -11.29 -12.61
N ARG A 152 -7.93 -11.53 -13.90
CA ARG A 152 -8.82 -10.69 -14.73
C ARG A 152 -10.28 -10.72 -14.27
N LEU A 153 -10.78 -11.88 -13.87
CA LEU A 153 -12.14 -12.05 -13.34
C LEU A 153 -12.27 -11.41 -11.96
N ALA A 154 -11.22 -11.54 -11.12
CA ALA A 154 -11.17 -10.89 -9.82
C ALA A 154 -11.18 -9.36 -9.95
N LEU A 155 -10.48 -8.78 -10.93
CA LEU A 155 -10.53 -7.34 -11.21
C LEU A 155 -11.93 -6.87 -11.63
N THR A 156 -12.64 -7.65 -12.45
CA THR A 156 -14.04 -7.35 -12.79
C THR A 156 -14.93 -7.38 -11.55
N ALA A 157 -14.72 -8.33 -10.65
CA ALA A 157 -15.49 -8.42 -9.40
C ALA A 157 -15.30 -7.16 -8.53
N VAL A 158 -14.06 -6.69 -8.37
CA VAL A 158 -13.75 -5.46 -7.62
C VAL A 158 -14.35 -4.22 -8.30
N PHE A 159 -14.34 -4.16 -9.64
CA PHE A 159 -14.94 -3.06 -10.37
C PHE A 159 -16.46 -2.97 -10.18
N ILE A 160 -17.17 -4.11 -10.29
CA ILE A 160 -18.62 -4.16 -10.05
C ILE A 160 -18.95 -3.90 -8.58
N GLU A 161 -18.14 -4.40 -7.66
CA GLU A 161 -18.27 -4.14 -6.22
C GLU A 161 -18.20 -2.63 -5.94
N GLY A 162 -17.21 -1.91 -6.49
CA GLY A 162 -17.13 -0.46 -6.33
C GLY A 162 -18.35 0.30 -6.86
N LEU A 163 -18.94 -0.13 -7.98
CA LEU A 163 -20.19 0.44 -8.49
C LEU A 163 -21.37 0.16 -7.54
N LEU A 164 -21.44 -1.05 -7.00
CA LEU A 164 -22.45 -1.45 -6.03
C LEU A 164 -22.31 -0.63 -4.74
N PHE A 165 -21.09 -0.43 -4.25
CA PHE A 165 -20.80 0.40 -3.08
C PHE A 165 -21.22 1.86 -3.28
N VAL A 166 -20.99 2.44 -4.46
CA VAL A 166 -21.49 3.77 -4.82
C VAL A 166 -23.02 3.81 -4.79
N ALA A 167 -23.69 2.81 -5.38
CA ALA A 167 -25.15 2.73 -5.35
C ALA A 167 -25.70 2.63 -3.91
N LEU A 168 -25.12 1.78 -3.07
CA LEU A 168 -25.49 1.66 -1.65
C LEU A 168 -25.24 2.94 -0.85
N SER A 169 -24.17 3.66 -1.19
CA SER A 169 -23.83 4.94 -0.58
C SER A 169 -24.86 6.03 -0.91
N ILE A 170 -25.35 6.05 -2.16
CA ILE A 170 -26.42 6.97 -2.61
C ILE A 170 -27.75 6.62 -1.91
N LEU A 171 -28.05 5.34 -1.72
CA LEU A 171 -29.24 4.86 -1.02
C LEU A 171 -29.22 5.12 0.51
N GLY A 172 -28.12 5.66 1.05
CA GLY A 172 -27.99 6.00 2.47
C GLY A 172 -27.78 4.79 3.40
N LEU A 173 -27.61 3.59 2.84
CA LEU A 173 -27.47 2.34 3.62
C LEU A 173 -26.20 2.33 4.48
N ARG A 174 -25.18 3.11 4.10
CA ARG A 174 -23.92 3.28 4.85
C ARG A 174 -24.13 3.67 6.32
N GLN A 175 -25.08 4.56 6.61
CA GLN A 175 -25.32 5.05 7.97
C GLN A 175 -26.08 4.03 8.82
N TRP A 176 -26.91 3.21 8.18
CA TRP A 176 -27.58 2.10 8.83
C TRP A 176 -26.58 0.98 9.17
N LEU A 177 -25.73 0.62 8.21
CA LEU A 177 -24.73 -0.43 8.37
C LEU A 177 -23.68 -0.07 9.43
N ALA A 178 -23.21 1.19 9.43
CA ALA A 178 -22.33 1.69 10.47
C ALA A 178 -22.95 1.65 11.87
N ARG A 179 -24.28 1.74 11.99
CA ARG A 179 -24.98 1.59 13.29
C ARG A 179 -25.19 0.12 13.68
N ALA A 180 -25.34 -0.78 12.71
CA ALA A 180 -25.50 -2.21 12.97
C ALA A 180 -24.22 -2.85 13.57
N ILE A 181 -23.04 -2.33 13.24
CA ILE A 181 -21.77 -2.90 13.73
C ILE A 181 -21.50 -2.47 15.19
N PRO A 182 -21.33 -3.40 16.15
CA PRO A 182 -21.02 -3.09 17.53
C PRO A 182 -19.66 -2.41 17.70
N ARG A 183 -19.51 -1.61 18.77
CA ARG A 183 -18.28 -0.84 19.05
C ARG A 183 -17.05 -1.73 19.21
N SER A 184 -17.21 -2.93 19.77
CA SER A 184 -16.14 -3.92 19.92
C SER A 184 -15.54 -4.34 18.58
N LEU A 185 -16.37 -4.67 17.58
CA LEU A 185 -15.90 -5.05 16.25
C LEU A 185 -15.19 -3.91 15.53
N LYS A 186 -15.62 -2.65 15.75
CA LYS A 186 -14.97 -1.46 15.15
C LYS A 186 -13.57 -1.21 15.69
N ILE A 187 -13.35 -1.42 16.99
CA ILE A 187 -12.03 -1.25 17.60
C ILE A 187 -11.13 -2.44 17.23
N ALA A 188 -11.69 -3.65 17.25
CA ALA A 188 -10.97 -4.87 16.88
C ALA A 188 -10.52 -4.86 15.41
N SER A 189 -11.35 -4.35 14.47
CA SER A 189 -10.96 -4.25 13.06
C SER A 189 -9.78 -3.31 12.85
N GLY A 190 -9.80 -2.13 13.49
CA GLY A 190 -8.67 -1.19 13.44
C GLY A 190 -7.38 -1.78 14.00
N ALA A 191 -7.45 -2.50 15.13
CA ALA A 191 -6.29 -3.18 15.71
C ALA A 191 -5.78 -4.33 14.83
N GLY A 192 -6.70 -5.12 14.23
CA GLY A 192 -6.37 -6.22 13.34
C GLY A 192 -5.68 -5.76 12.06
N ILE A 193 -6.18 -4.72 11.41
CA ILE A 193 -5.56 -4.12 10.22
C ILE A 193 -4.16 -3.57 10.57
N GLY A 194 -4.01 -2.92 11.72
CA GLY A 194 -2.73 -2.43 12.20
C GLY A 194 -1.71 -3.55 12.46
N LEU A 195 -2.11 -4.63 13.14
CA LEU A 195 -1.27 -5.79 13.38
C LEU A 195 -0.89 -6.51 12.07
N TYR A 196 -1.83 -6.58 11.13
CA TYR A 196 -1.59 -7.16 9.81
C TYR A 196 -0.56 -6.37 9.00
N LEU A 197 -0.67 -5.03 8.99
CA LEU A 197 0.33 -4.15 8.38
C LEU A 197 1.69 -4.25 9.08
N ALA A 198 1.70 -4.38 10.41
CA ALA A 198 2.94 -4.61 11.16
C ALA A 198 3.58 -5.95 10.76
N LEU A 199 2.79 -7.01 10.56
CA LEU A 199 3.28 -8.30 10.08
C LEU A 199 3.93 -8.17 8.69
N ILE A 200 3.27 -7.52 7.73
CA ILE A 200 3.83 -7.26 6.40
C ILE A 200 5.12 -6.43 6.48
N GLY A 201 5.19 -5.46 7.40
CA GLY A 201 6.40 -4.68 7.62
C GLY A 201 7.56 -5.49 8.21
N LEU A 202 7.30 -6.66 8.80
CA LEU A 202 8.32 -7.57 9.32
C LEU A 202 8.75 -8.63 8.29
N THR A 203 7.97 -8.89 7.24
CA THR A 203 8.33 -9.87 6.20
C THR A 203 9.37 -9.32 5.21
N TYR A 204 9.95 -10.20 4.39
CA TYR A 204 10.93 -9.82 3.35
C TYR A 204 10.33 -9.13 2.13
N SER A 205 9.07 -9.40 1.80
CA SER A 205 8.43 -8.93 0.58
C SER A 205 8.26 -7.41 0.52
N ALA A 206 8.11 -6.76 1.67
CA ALA A 206 7.80 -5.34 1.75
C ALA A 206 8.49 -4.62 2.93
N GLY A 207 9.21 -5.36 3.78
CA GLY A 207 9.58 -4.93 5.12
C GLY A 207 11.03 -5.21 5.49
N ILE A 208 11.29 -5.25 6.80
CA ILE A 208 12.65 -5.40 7.36
C ILE A 208 13.19 -6.84 7.32
N GLY A 209 12.39 -7.83 6.89
CA GLY A 209 12.82 -9.22 6.80
C GLY A 209 13.17 -9.88 8.14
N ALA A 210 12.46 -9.52 9.20
CA ALA A 210 12.62 -10.10 10.53
C ALA A 210 11.89 -11.44 10.70
N ILE A 211 10.85 -11.70 9.88
CA ILE A 211 10.06 -12.93 9.93
C ILE A 211 9.89 -13.54 8.53
N THR A 212 9.81 -14.87 8.47
CA THR A 212 9.35 -15.63 7.29
C THR A 212 8.36 -16.71 7.71
N GLY A 213 7.62 -17.22 6.73
CA GLY A 213 6.93 -18.49 6.89
C GLY A 213 7.93 -19.60 7.24
N SER A 214 7.47 -20.58 8.01
CA SER A 214 8.26 -21.76 8.37
C SER A 214 7.54 -23.02 7.95
N ASN A 215 8.30 -23.99 7.45
CA ASN A 215 7.81 -25.34 7.11
C ASN A 215 7.89 -26.32 8.30
N SER A 216 8.28 -25.82 9.48
CA SER A 216 8.26 -26.55 10.76
C SER A 216 6.99 -26.24 11.56
N ASP A 217 6.73 -26.96 12.67
CA ASP A 217 5.52 -26.86 13.52
C ASP A 217 5.15 -25.44 14.04
N VAL A 218 5.98 -24.44 13.76
CA VAL A 218 5.70 -23.02 14.01
C VAL A 218 5.32 -22.29 12.71
N PRO A 219 4.21 -21.52 12.70
CA PRO A 219 3.74 -20.84 11.48
C PRO A 219 4.65 -19.68 11.04
N LEU A 220 5.41 -19.09 11.98
CA LEU A 220 6.34 -17.99 11.72
C LEU A 220 7.67 -18.30 12.40
N GLN A 221 8.77 -18.03 11.70
CA GLN A 221 10.12 -18.14 12.26
C GLN A 221 10.80 -16.77 12.25
N VAL A 222 11.54 -16.47 13.32
CA VAL A 222 12.42 -15.30 13.38
C VAL A 222 13.63 -15.53 12.48
N THR A 223 13.86 -14.61 11.56
CA THR A 223 14.92 -14.69 10.55
C THR A 223 15.78 -13.41 10.54
N GLY A 224 16.06 -12.82 9.39
CA GLY A 224 17.09 -11.79 9.22
C GLY A 224 18.38 -12.34 8.61
N CYS A 225 18.25 -13.21 7.61
CA CYS A 225 19.36 -13.74 6.84
C CYS A 225 19.57 -12.94 5.55
N ILE A 226 20.79 -13.02 5.01
CA ILE A 226 21.16 -12.40 3.74
C ILE A 226 20.33 -13.08 2.63
N PRO A 227 19.86 -12.35 1.60
CA PRO A 227 19.02 -12.92 0.53
C PRO A 227 19.58 -14.19 -0.12
N GLU A 228 20.90 -14.32 -0.19
CA GLU A 228 21.63 -15.47 -0.75
C GLU A 228 21.53 -16.75 0.10
N LEU A 229 21.14 -16.62 1.36
CA LEU A 229 21.04 -17.73 2.34
C LEU A 229 19.58 -18.16 2.60
N ILE A 230 18.65 -17.61 1.82
CA ILE A 230 17.23 -17.98 1.86
C ILE A 230 17.06 -19.21 0.97
N ALA A 231 16.53 -20.29 1.54
CA ALA A 231 16.17 -21.48 0.77
C ALA A 231 15.07 -21.14 -0.25
N PRO A 232 14.95 -21.90 -1.36
CA PRO A 232 13.82 -21.76 -2.30
C PRO A 232 12.46 -21.87 -1.59
N ASP A 233 12.39 -22.60 -0.48
CA ASP A 233 11.18 -22.74 0.34
C ASP A 233 10.91 -21.53 1.28
N GLY A 234 11.68 -20.45 1.17
CA GLY A 234 11.53 -19.22 1.97
C GLY A 234 12.04 -19.31 3.42
N THR A 235 12.61 -20.44 3.82
CA THR A 235 13.20 -20.63 5.16
C THR A 235 14.67 -20.19 5.19
N CYS A 236 15.12 -19.67 6.34
CA CYS A 236 16.53 -19.38 6.53
C CYS A 236 17.27 -20.55 7.18
N ILE A 237 18.22 -21.11 6.45
CA ILE A 237 19.03 -22.27 6.88
C ILE A 237 20.15 -21.83 7.84
N SER A 238 20.82 -20.71 7.59
CA SER A 238 21.95 -20.21 8.40
C SER A 238 22.09 -18.69 8.34
N GLY A 239 22.64 -18.08 9.41
CA GLY A 239 22.87 -16.62 9.47
C GLY A 239 21.69 -15.78 9.97
N LYS A 240 20.92 -16.30 10.93
CA LYS A 240 19.80 -15.58 11.56
C LYS A 240 20.24 -14.23 12.14
N MET A 241 19.42 -13.19 11.96
CA MET A 241 19.64 -11.81 12.43
C MET A 241 20.94 -11.12 11.94
N ARG A 242 21.53 -11.56 10.83
CA ARG A 242 22.70 -10.93 10.20
C ARG A 242 22.37 -10.02 9.02
N SER A 243 21.11 -9.88 8.63
CA SER A 243 20.74 -9.04 7.49
C SER A 243 20.95 -7.56 7.82
N PRO A 244 21.73 -6.84 7.01
CA PRO A 244 22.06 -5.44 7.27
C PRO A 244 20.82 -4.53 7.05
N THR A 245 19.89 -4.93 6.18
CA THR A 245 18.60 -4.26 5.95
C THR A 245 17.68 -4.29 7.17
N MET A 246 17.64 -5.41 7.91
CA MET A 246 16.88 -5.52 9.15
C MET A 246 17.39 -4.54 10.21
N TRP A 247 18.71 -4.51 10.43
CA TRP A 247 19.30 -3.64 11.43
C TRP A 247 19.17 -2.15 11.08
N LEU A 248 19.26 -1.78 9.80
CA LEU A 248 18.95 -0.42 9.37
C LEU A 248 17.49 -0.05 9.66
N GLY A 249 16.55 -0.96 9.39
CA GLY A 249 15.14 -0.77 9.72
C GLY A 249 14.89 -0.61 11.23
N ILE A 250 15.50 -1.46 12.06
CA ILE A 250 15.34 -1.42 13.52
C ILE A 250 15.98 -0.17 14.12
N PHE A 251 17.25 0.12 13.82
CA PHE A 251 17.96 1.24 14.42
C PHE A 251 17.61 2.58 13.78
N GLY A 252 17.61 2.65 12.45
CA GLY A 252 17.33 3.88 11.69
C GLY A 252 15.84 4.19 11.58
N GLY A 253 15.01 3.18 11.30
CA GLY A 253 13.57 3.35 11.15
C GLY A 253 12.81 3.32 12.48
N GLY A 254 13.18 2.45 13.41
CA GLY A 254 12.48 2.25 14.69
C GLY A 254 13.04 3.07 15.85
N ILE A 255 14.25 2.74 16.31
CA ILE A 255 14.83 3.31 17.53
C ILE A 255 15.09 4.81 17.36
N PHE A 256 15.64 5.22 16.21
CA PHE A 256 15.90 6.64 15.94
C PHE A 256 14.60 7.46 15.86
N THR A 257 13.55 6.96 15.21
CA THR A 257 12.25 7.66 15.21
C THR A 257 11.62 7.71 16.59
N ALA A 258 11.69 6.62 17.36
CA ALA A 258 11.22 6.56 18.74
C ALA A 258 11.97 7.56 19.64
N PHE A 259 13.29 7.66 19.48
CA PHE A 259 14.12 8.64 20.18
C PHE A 259 13.72 10.07 19.84
N LEU A 260 13.60 10.41 18.55
CA LEU A 260 13.13 11.74 18.11
C LEU A 260 11.71 12.06 18.58
N MET A 261 10.83 11.05 18.65
CA MET A 261 9.48 11.19 19.20
C MET A 261 9.50 11.46 20.71
N MET A 262 10.39 10.82 21.48
CA MET A 262 10.57 11.11 22.91
C MET A 262 10.99 12.57 23.15
N TYR A 263 11.87 13.12 22.30
CA TYR A 263 12.28 14.53 22.37
C TYR A 263 11.26 15.51 21.75
N ARG A 264 10.06 15.03 21.34
CA ARG A 264 9.00 15.83 20.72
C ARG A 264 9.48 16.69 19.54
N VAL A 265 10.44 16.17 18.75
CA VAL A 265 10.94 16.87 17.57
C VAL A 265 9.86 16.88 16.49
N LYS A 266 9.59 18.07 15.93
CA LYS A 266 8.61 18.25 14.85
C LYS A 266 9.12 17.52 13.61
N GLY A 267 8.40 16.48 13.16
CA GLY A 267 8.77 15.67 11.99
C GLY A 267 9.64 14.45 12.30
N ALA A 268 9.69 13.98 13.55
CA ALA A 268 10.44 12.80 13.99
C ALA A 268 10.29 11.58 13.06
N VAL A 269 9.06 11.27 12.64
CA VAL A 269 8.76 10.15 11.74
C VAL A 269 9.37 10.36 10.35
N ILE A 270 9.25 11.58 9.80
CA ILE A 270 9.80 11.93 8.47
C ILE A 270 11.32 11.80 8.49
N ALA A 271 11.98 12.26 9.56
CA ALA A 271 13.44 12.22 9.67
C ALA A 271 13.98 10.78 9.63
N GLY A 272 13.32 9.82 10.30
CA GLY A 272 13.75 8.42 10.23
C GLY A 272 13.49 7.76 8.89
N ILE A 273 12.34 8.03 8.25
CA ILE A 273 12.06 7.53 6.89
C ILE A 273 13.11 8.06 5.92
N LEU A 274 13.40 9.36 5.93
CA LEU A 274 14.41 9.97 5.05
C LEU A 274 15.81 9.41 5.32
N LEU A 275 16.18 9.18 6.58
CA LEU A 275 17.48 8.59 6.92
C LEU A 275 17.61 7.20 6.31
N VAL A 276 16.64 6.31 6.54
CA VAL A 276 16.67 4.95 5.99
C VAL A 276 16.68 4.99 4.47
N SER A 277 15.84 5.81 3.83
CA SER A 277 15.80 5.94 2.37
C SER A 277 17.12 6.41 1.78
N ILE A 278 17.77 7.43 2.35
CA ILE A 278 19.05 7.97 1.86
C ILE A 278 20.17 6.94 2.03
N VAL A 279 20.19 6.22 3.15
CA VAL A 279 21.20 5.17 3.41
C VAL A 279 21.03 3.97 2.47
N SER A 280 19.81 3.70 1.97
CA SER A 280 19.55 2.59 1.04
C SER A 280 19.88 2.86 -0.44
N TRP A 281 20.23 4.09 -0.82
CA TRP A 281 20.56 4.47 -2.21
C TRP A 281 21.96 4.02 -2.70
N PRO A 282 23.05 4.09 -1.89
CA PRO A 282 24.40 3.77 -2.35
C PRO A 282 24.59 2.27 -2.61
N ARG A 283 24.89 1.92 -3.87
CA ARG A 283 25.08 0.53 -4.32
C ARG A 283 26.27 -0.21 -3.70
N ASN A 284 27.27 0.52 -3.22
CA ASN A 284 28.50 -0.05 -2.67
C ASN A 284 28.33 -0.60 -1.23
N THR A 285 27.13 -0.47 -0.65
CA THR A 285 26.86 -0.89 0.73
C THR A 285 26.01 -2.14 0.75
N SER A 286 26.19 -2.99 1.77
CA SER A 286 25.41 -4.22 1.95
C SER A 286 23.93 -3.98 2.27
N VAL A 287 23.53 -2.72 2.48
CA VAL A 287 22.16 -2.30 2.77
C VAL A 287 21.42 -1.76 1.53
N THR A 288 22.06 -1.81 0.36
CA THR A 288 21.51 -1.24 -0.88
C THR A 288 20.16 -1.88 -1.23
N TYR A 289 19.20 -1.04 -1.64
CA TYR A 289 17.98 -1.52 -2.29
C TYR A 289 18.26 -2.00 -3.73
N PHE A 290 19.40 -1.62 -4.30
CA PHE A 290 19.82 -1.95 -5.66
C PHE A 290 21.05 -2.89 -5.63
N PRO A 291 20.85 -4.21 -5.39
CA PRO A 291 21.95 -5.17 -5.44
C PRO A 291 22.55 -5.24 -6.85
N PRO A 292 23.80 -5.73 -7.01
CA PRO A 292 24.44 -5.97 -8.30
C PRO A 292 23.89 -7.24 -8.97
N THR A 293 22.58 -7.27 -9.22
CA THR A 293 21.88 -8.30 -9.99
C THR A 293 21.21 -7.64 -11.19
N VAL A 294 20.84 -8.42 -12.22
CA VAL A 294 20.16 -7.90 -13.42
C VAL A 294 18.89 -7.13 -13.08
N SER A 295 18.11 -7.62 -12.11
CA SER A 295 16.92 -6.94 -11.58
C SER A 295 17.25 -5.66 -10.82
N GLY A 296 18.32 -5.67 -10.02
CA GLY A 296 18.80 -4.49 -9.27
C GLY A 296 19.39 -3.40 -10.17
N ASP A 297 20.07 -3.78 -11.26
CA ASP A 297 20.55 -2.87 -12.30
C ASP A 297 19.40 -2.19 -13.05
N ALA A 298 18.38 -2.96 -13.45
CA ALA A 298 17.17 -2.43 -14.08
C ALA A 298 16.42 -1.46 -13.15
N ALA A 299 16.28 -1.81 -11.87
CA ALA A 299 15.67 -0.94 -10.87
C ALA A 299 16.49 0.36 -10.64
N PHE A 300 17.82 0.28 -10.65
CA PHE A 300 18.68 1.46 -10.52
C PHE A 300 18.67 2.35 -11.77
N GLU A 301 18.59 1.75 -12.96
CA GLU A 301 18.43 2.50 -14.21
C GLU A 301 17.09 3.24 -14.25
N PHE A 302 16.03 2.61 -13.75
CA PHE A 302 14.74 3.26 -13.53
C PHE A 302 14.84 4.37 -12.48
N PHE A 303 15.52 4.14 -11.35
CA PHE A 303 15.71 5.16 -10.31
C PHE A 303 16.46 6.40 -10.82
N LYS A 304 17.46 6.23 -11.69
CA LYS A 304 18.18 7.35 -12.34
C LYS A 304 17.27 8.20 -13.22
N LYS A 305 16.14 7.67 -13.70
CA LYS A 305 15.15 8.39 -14.47
C LYS A 305 14.21 9.15 -13.50
N ILE A 306 14.74 10.24 -12.93
CA ILE A 306 14.15 11.03 -11.82
C ILE A 306 12.70 11.50 -12.12
N VAL A 307 12.35 11.69 -13.39
CA VAL A 307 10.97 11.96 -13.84
C VAL A 307 10.72 11.19 -15.13
N THR A 308 10.33 9.92 -15.02
CA THR A 308 9.75 9.18 -16.16
C THR A 308 8.39 8.65 -15.80
N PHE A 309 7.40 9.02 -16.60
CA PHE A 309 6.08 8.41 -16.57
C PHE A 309 6.20 7.05 -17.27
N HIS A 310 6.09 5.96 -16.51
CA HIS A 310 5.95 4.64 -17.10
C HIS A 310 4.50 4.48 -17.58
N PRO A 311 4.26 4.34 -18.90
CA PRO A 311 2.91 4.21 -19.42
C PRO A 311 2.34 2.85 -18.98
N ILE A 312 1.15 2.88 -18.38
CA ILE A 312 0.47 1.66 -17.91
C ILE A 312 0.07 0.81 -19.11
N SER A 313 0.75 -0.30 -19.33
CA SER A 313 0.60 -1.14 -20.53
C SER A 313 -0.14 -2.45 -20.24
N ARG A 314 0.07 -3.05 -19.06
CA ARG A 314 -0.36 -4.43 -18.73
C ARG A 314 -1.47 -4.51 -17.69
N VAL A 315 -1.77 -3.41 -17.00
CA VAL A 315 -2.69 -3.40 -15.84
C VAL A 315 -3.99 -2.63 -16.12
N LEU A 316 -3.98 -1.71 -17.10
CA LEU A 316 -5.15 -0.86 -17.36
C LEU A 316 -6.28 -1.63 -18.06
N ALA A 317 -7.49 -1.58 -17.47
CA ALA A 317 -8.73 -2.10 -18.05
C ALA A 317 -8.71 -3.59 -18.47
N VAL A 318 -7.95 -4.43 -17.78
CA VAL A 318 -7.82 -5.86 -18.10
C VAL A 318 -8.95 -6.72 -17.51
N GLN A 319 -10.16 -6.18 -17.54
CA GLN A 319 -11.36 -6.82 -17.01
C GLN A 319 -11.84 -7.93 -17.96
N ASP A 320 -12.14 -9.10 -17.39
CA ASP A 320 -12.84 -10.17 -18.13
C ASP A 320 -14.33 -10.16 -17.73
N TRP A 321 -15.21 -10.00 -18.72
CA TRP A 321 -16.66 -9.91 -18.55
C TRP A 321 -17.36 -11.25 -18.79
N ASN A 322 -16.61 -12.35 -18.90
CA ASN A 322 -17.19 -13.69 -19.04
C ASN A 322 -17.77 -14.21 -17.70
N ILE A 323 -18.90 -13.64 -17.28
CA ILE A 323 -19.58 -13.91 -16.00
C ILE A 323 -20.53 -15.12 -16.11
N THR A 324 -20.68 -15.71 -17.29
CA THR A 324 -21.63 -16.79 -17.56
C THR A 324 -20.94 -18.16 -17.57
N GLY A 325 -21.22 -19.02 -16.58
CA GLY A 325 -20.76 -20.44 -16.57
C GLY A 325 -20.22 -20.91 -15.20
N ALA A 326 -19.25 -21.84 -15.23
CA ALA A 326 -18.64 -22.46 -14.04
C ALA A 326 -17.92 -21.46 -13.11
N GLY A 327 -17.51 -20.29 -13.62
CA GLY A 327 -16.90 -19.21 -12.84
C GLY A 327 -17.89 -18.31 -12.11
N ALA A 328 -19.21 -18.41 -12.37
CA ALA A 328 -20.22 -17.52 -11.79
C ALA A 328 -20.33 -17.67 -10.26
N GLY A 329 -20.20 -18.90 -9.74
CA GLY A 329 -20.23 -19.17 -8.31
C GLY A 329 -19.04 -18.56 -7.58
N GLN A 330 -17.84 -18.72 -8.15
CA GLN A 330 -16.62 -18.13 -7.59
C GLN A 330 -16.63 -16.60 -7.69
N PHE A 331 -17.08 -16.07 -8.82
CA PHE A 331 -17.28 -14.64 -9.03
C PHE A 331 -18.23 -14.03 -7.99
N ALA A 332 -19.41 -14.65 -7.78
CA ALA A 332 -20.38 -14.18 -6.79
C ALA A 332 -19.82 -14.25 -5.35
N SER A 333 -19.09 -15.32 -5.01
CA SER A 333 -18.46 -15.44 -3.70
C SER A 333 -17.39 -14.37 -3.46
N ALA A 334 -16.57 -14.08 -4.49
CA ALA A 334 -15.56 -13.03 -4.43
C ALA A 334 -16.22 -11.66 -4.28
N LEU A 335 -17.24 -11.35 -5.09
CA LEU A 335 -17.98 -10.09 -5.04
C LEU A 335 -18.61 -9.83 -3.67
N ILE A 336 -19.32 -10.83 -3.11
CA ILE A 336 -19.94 -10.69 -1.78
C ILE A 336 -18.89 -10.48 -0.70
N THR A 337 -17.76 -11.20 -0.79
CA THR A 337 -16.70 -11.07 0.22
C THR A 337 -16.00 -9.73 0.14
N PHE A 338 -15.68 -9.24 -1.07
CA PHE A 338 -15.10 -7.90 -1.25
C PHE A 338 -16.04 -6.81 -0.72
N LEU A 339 -17.33 -6.88 -1.06
CA LEU A 339 -18.33 -5.94 -0.57
C LEU A 339 -18.38 -5.93 0.96
N TYR A 340 -18.38 -7.11 1.58
CA TYR A 340 -18.41 -7.24 3.04
C TYR A 340 -17.15 -6.64 3.69
N VAL A 341 -15.97 -6.98 3.18
CA VAL A 341 -14.69 -6.51 3.74
C VAL A 341 -14.51 -5.01 3.52
N ASP A 342 -14.86 -4.46 2.35
CA ASP A 342 -14.72 -3.03 2.07
C ASP A 342 -15.65 -2.19 2.95
N ILE A 343 -16.90 -2.64 3.14
CA ILE A 343 -17.82 -2.02 4.09
C ILE A 343 -17.20 -1.94 5.50
N LEU A 344 -16.57 -3.02 5.97
CA LEU A 344 -15.95 -3.06 7.29
C LEU A 344 -14.71 -2.16 7.37
N ASP A 345 -13.87 -2.14 6.32
CA ASP A 345 -12.66 -1.32 6.27
C ASP A 345 -12.99 0.18 6.19
N CYS A 346 -13.84 0.58 5.24
CA CYS A 346 -14.31 1.97 5.10
C CYS A 346 -15.02 2.47 6.37
N THR A 347 -15.86 1.64 6.99
CA THR A 347 -16.56 2.02 8.23
C THR A 347 -15.61 2.06 9.43
N GLY A 348 -14.72 1.07 9.57
CA GLY A 348 -13.75 1.01 10.65
C GLY A 348 -12.77 2.18 10.63
N THR A 349 -12.21 2.50 9.47
CA THR A 349 -11.26 3.60 9.30
C THR A 349 -11.90 4.96 9.54
N LEU A 350 -13.10 5.23 9.01
CA LEU A 350 -13.81 6.48 9.26
C LEU A 350 -14.15 6.65 10.74
N ILE A 351 -14.64 5.61 11.42
CA ILE A 351 -15.00 5.72 12.84
C ILE A 351 -13.76 5.88 13.71
N SER A 352 -12.65 5.19 13.41
CA SER A 352 -11.41 5.34 14.17
C SER A 352 -10.82 6.75 14.11
N LYS A 353 -10.98 7.46 12.98
CA LYS A 353 -10.46 8.82 12.78
C LYS A 353 -11.44 9.93 13.20
N VAL A 354 -12.74 9.64 13.23
CA VAL A 354 -13.81 10.61 13.50
C VAL A 354 -14.39 10.47 14.91
N ALA A 355 -13.96 9.47 15.70
CA ALA A 355 -14.36 9.38 17.10
C ALA A 355 -13.78 10.59 17.90
N PRO A 356 -14.64 11.43 18.50
CA PRO A 356 -14.21 12.51 19.39
C PRO A 356 -13.60 12.00 20.70
#